data_AF-A0A3D4S8D0-F1
#
_entry.id   AF-A0A3D4S8D0-F1
#
_cell.length_a   1.000
_cell.length_b   1.000
_cell.length_c   1.000
_cell.angle_alpha   90.00
_cell.angle_beta   90.00
_cell.angle_gamma   90.00
#
_symmetry.space_group_name_H-M   'P 1'
#
loop_
_entity.id
_entity.type
_entity.pdbx_description
1 polymer ?
#
loop_
_entity_poly.entity_id
_entity_poly.type
_entity_poly.pdbx_seq_one_letter_code
_entity_poly.pdbx_strand_id
1 'polypeptide(L)'
;MDKASYVYIAAADSGAEAKAAADFVCGGEHDEQTLASALAECDRLGKNAYLYNGVYNIDGFRDVGDGGPRAAIVLPRSHREIAIIGQNHEYGFQKSFRNGVVFYVSAAALTCADGAEASVVRGGWTEAGIQNGSSLRVENLAVALANNAHAVRCVDLRRTDRAEIKNLTMISYGDALENDGVGLDVTAPLPKKGCIGLTMTDGSNYNYSNYTNVHAYGFDEGIQVGGEHVVCVNCGATGGNYGFTFGNYEVHCGSNHPITLINCLDERNVNLPYFGKWCGDEAPGGKTRLRGAQEVTFVGFNIERTAEHTPGGRLGELMREEIPGLWRGSVDFTAQTAWNSLNAVDFKLWESDGSGSGMRTRNVCHKAVCGTLERLSYYPSLGQQVFDTDLNKMLVCVDPDLKKWVDFDGREA
;
A
#
# COMPACT_ATOMS: atom_id res chain seq x y z
N MET A 1 -16.67 24.08 -9.98
CA MET A 1 -15.22 24.06 -10.23
C MET A 1 -14.93 25.00 -11.39
N ASP A 2 -13.87 25.79 -11.28
CA ASP A 2 -13.46 26.74 -12.33
C ASP A 2 -12.83 26.00 -13.52
N LYS A 3 -13.40 26.16 -14.72
CA LYS A 3 -12.86 25.57 -15.97
C LYS A 3 -11.46 26.07 -16.31
N ALA A 4 -11.02 27.18 -15.72
CA ALA A 4 -9.68 27.73 -15.96
C ALA A 4 -8.55 26.80 -15.50
N SER A 5 -8.78 25.94 -14.50
CA SER A 5 -7.72 25.14 -13.87
C SER A 5 -7.59 23.70 -14.38
N TYR A 6 -8.56 23.21 -15.15
CA TYR A 6 -8.63 21.80 -15.53
C TYR A 6 -8.80 21.57 -17.03
N VAL A 7 -8.28 20.42 -17.48
CA VAL A 7 -8.70 19.71 -18.69
C VAL A 7 -9.66 18.62 -18.24
N TYR A 8 -10.86 18.61 -18.81
CA TYR A 8 -11.93 17.68 -18.46
C TYR A 8 -11.94 16.49 -19.41
N ILE A 9 -12.02 15.29 -18.86
CA ILE A 9 -11.94 14.03 -19.61
C ILE A 9 -13.14 13.17 -19.24
N ALA A 10 -13.90 12.71 -20.23
CA ALA A 10 -15.01 11.77 -20.03
C ALA A 10 -14.71 10.41 -20.65
N ALA A 11 -15.13 9.33 -19.98
CA ALA A 11 -15.15 8.00 -20.54
C ALA A 11 -16.24 7.87 -21.62
N ALA A 12 -16.18 6.81 -22.43
CA ALA A 12 -17.21 6.55 -23.45
C ALA A 12 -18.59 6.30 -22.82
N ASP A 13 -18.61 5.64 -21.66
CA ASP A 13 -19.81 5.29 -20.88
C ASP A 13 -20.21 6.38 -19.87
N SER A 14 -19.48 7.50 -19.81
CA SER A 14 -19.90 8.67 -19.02
C SER A 14 -21.26 9.21 -19.48
N GLY A 15 -21.97 9.87 -18.56
CA GLY A 15 -23.25 10.52 -18.84
C GLY A 15 -23.18 11.58 -19.95
N ALA A 16 -24.31 11.83 -20.63
CA ALA A 16 -24.37 12.75 -21.77
C ALA A 16 -23.88 14.17 -21.45
N GLU A 17 -24.23 14.69 -20.26
CA GLU A 17 -23.78 16.02 -19.81
C GLU A 17 -22.27 16.07 -19.58
N ALA A 18 -21.69 15.02 -18.99
CA ALA A 18 -20.25 14.91 -18.78
C ALA A 18 -19.50 14.90 -20.12
N LYS A 19 -19.96 14.09 -21.08
CA LYS A 19 -19.36 14.03 -22.42
C LYS A 19 -19.49 15.35 -23.17
N ALA A 20 -20.62 16.06 -23.06
CA ALA A 20 -20.80 17.37 -23.67
C ALA A 20 -19.93 18.47 -23.04
N ALA A 21 -19.55 18.31 -21.76
CA ALA A 21 -18.76 19.27 -21.02
C ALA A 21 -17.24 19.00 -21.07
N ALA A 22 -16.82 17.82 -21.51
CA ALA A 22 -15.42 17.38 -21.53
C ALA A 22 -14.64 17.96 -22.72
N ASP A 23 -13.35 18.22 -22.49
CA ASP A 23 -12.40 18.62 -23.53
C ASP A 23 -11.91 17.40 -24.32
N PHE A 24 -11.86 16.23 -23.67
CA PHE A 24 -11.53 14.94 -24.27
C PHE A 24 -12.62 13.92 -23.94
N VAL A 25 -13.05 13.15 -24.94
CA VAL A 25 -13.97 12.02 -24.76
C VAL A 25 -13.27 10.76 -25.27
N CYS A 26 -13.11 9.81 -24.38
CA CYS A 26 -12.56 8.49 -24.63
C CYS A 26 -13.47 7.64 -25.53
N GLY A 27 -12.87 6.73 -26.28
CA GLY A 27 -13.56 5.89 -27.28
C GLY A 27 -14.17 4.62 -26.68
N GLY A 28 -13.70 4.20 -25.50
CA GLY A 28 -14.07 2.95 -24.86
C GLY A 28 -13.16 1.77 -25.26
N GLU A 29 -12.12 2.04 -26.05
CA GLU A 29 -11.04 1.11 -26.40
C GLU A 29 -9.76 1.96 -26.51
N HIS A 30 -8.65 1.44 -26.01
CA HIS A 30 -7.35 2.13 -26.01
C HIS A 30 -7.38 3.54 -25.38
N ASP A 31 -8.17 3.71 -24.31
CA ASP A 31 -8.38 5.01 -23.68
C ASP A 31 -7.10 5.57 -23.05
N GLU A 32 -6.08 4.73 -22.79
CA GLU A 32 -4.76 5.16 -22.36
C GLU A 32 -4.12 6.17 -23.32
N GLN A 33 -4.46 6.12 -24.62
CA GLN A 33 -3.92 7.03 -25.62
C GLN A 33 -4.56 8.42 -25.50
N THR A 34 -5.89 8.48 -25.36
CA THR A 34 -6.63 9.73 -25.14
C THR A 34 -6.23 10.36 -23.80
N LEU A 35 -6.09 9.56 -22.74
CA LEU A 35 -5.62 10.02 -21.44
C LEU A 35 -4.21 10.61 -21.54
N ALA A 36 -3.29 9.97 -22.27
CA ALA A 36 -1.96 10.50 -22.49
C ALA A 36 -1.97 11.84 -23.24
N SER A 37 -2.81 11.99 -24.27
CA SER A 37 -2.98 13.26 -24.98
C SER A 37 -3.54 14.35 -24.07
N ALA A 38 -4.52 14.03 -23.22
CA ALA A 38 -5.10 14.98 -22.27
C ALA A 38 -4.09 15.41 -21.20
N LEU A 39 -3.24 14.50 -20.70
CA LEU A 39 -2.17 14.82 -19.75
C LEU A 39 -1.06 15.66 -20.39
N ALA A 40 -0.72 15.41 -21.65
CA ALA A 40 0.20 16.27 -22.40
C ALA A 40 -0.35 17.69 -22.57
N GLU A 41 -1.67 17.82 -22.82
CA GLU A 41 -2.36 19.11 -22.90
C GLU A 41 -2.40 19.82 -21.54
N CYS A 42 -2.62 19.07 -20.45
CA CYS A 42 -2.51 19.57 -19.08
C CYS A 42 -1.13 20.19 -18.82
N ASP A 43 -0.06 19.49 -19.19
CA ASP A 43 1.30 20.00 -19.03
C ASP A 43 1.54 21.26 -19.87
N ARG A 44 1.18 21.22 -21.16
CA ARG A 44 1.33 22.35 -22.10
C ARG A 44 0.60 23.61 -21.64
N LEU A 45 -0.58 23.47 -21.03
CA LEU A 45 -1.41 24.57 -20.57
C LEU A 45 -1.17 24.95 -19.10
N GLY A 46 -0.37 24.19 -18.35
CA GLY A 46 -0.23 24.38 -16.90
C GLY A 46 -1.53 24.09 -16.13
N LYS A 47 -2.34 23.14 -16.60
CA LYS A 47 -3.63 22.73 -16.01
C LYS A 47 -3.56 21.34 -15.38
N ASN A 48 -4.54 20.99 -14.57
CA ASN A 48 -4.68 19.64 -13.99
C ASN A 48 -5.76 18.82 -14.72
N ALA A 49 -5.80 17.52 -14.50
CA ALA A 49 -6.81 16.65 -15.11
C ALA A 49 -8.02 16.48 -14.18
N TYR A 50 -9.22 16.59 -14.74
CA TYR A 50 -10.47 16.23 -14.08
C TYR A 50 -11.17 15.12 -14.88
N LEU A 51 -11.49 14.01 -14.23
CA LEU A 51 -12.11 12.85 -14.86
C LEU A 51 -13.56 12.72 -14.40
N TYR A 52 -14.48 12.62 -15.36
CA TYR A 52 -15.87 12.29 -15.07
C TYR A 52 -16.05 10.80 -14.78
N ASN A 53 -17.12 10.45 -14.07
CA ASN A 53 -17.45 9.05 -13.77
C ASN A 53 -17.59 8.23 -15.05
N GLY A 54 -17.05 7.02 -15.02
CA GLY A 54 -17.05 6.07 -16.13
C GLY A 54 -15.84 5.15 -16.09
N VAL A 55 -15.84 4.18 -16.99
CA VAL A 55 -14.77 3.19 -17.14
C VAL A 55 -13.89 3.58 -18.33
N TYR A 56 -12.62 3.82 -18.03
CA TYR A 56 -11.57 4.10 -19.00
C TYR A 56 -10.82 2.80 -19.26
N ASN A 57 -10.94 2.26 -20.48
CA ASN A 57 -10.40 0.96 -20.84
C ASN A 57 -8.93 1.09 -21.24
N ILE A 58 -8.06 0.41 -20.49
CA ILE A 58 -6.62 0.36 -20.68
C ILE A 58 -6.29 -0.94 -21.41
N ASP A 59 -5.92 -0.82 -22.68
CA ASP A 59 -5.77 -1.97 -23.58
C ASP A 59 -4.33 -2.26 -23.96
N GLY A 60 -3.37 -1.49 -23.43
CA GLY A 60 -1.96 -1.72 -23.69
C GLY A 60 -1.01 -1.00 -22.74
N PHE A 61 0.22 -1.52 -22.71
CA PHE A 61 1.35 -0.92 -22.03
C PHE A 61 2.45 -0.65 -23.07
N ARG A 62 3.00 0.56 -23.07
CA ARG A 62 4.06 0.95 -24.00
C ARG A 62 5.35 1.29 -23.29
N ASP A 63 6.46 1.04 -23.97
CA ASP A 63 7.72 1.69 -23.63
C ASP A 63 7.65 3.14 -24.13
N VAL A 64 7.88 4.10 -23.23
CA VAL A 64 7.89 5.54 -23.56
C VAL A 64 9.29 6.09 -23.77
N GLY A 65 10.33 5.26 -23.67
CA GLY A 65 11.72 5.62 -23.96
C GLY A 65 12.42 6.43 -22.87
N ASP A 66 11.88 6.46 -21.65
CA ASP A 66 12.46 7.18 -20.50
C ASP A 66 13.33 6.28 -19.58
N GLY A 67 13.52 5.01 -19.96
CA GLY A 67 14.29 4.03 -19.20
C GLY A 67 13.55 3.41 -18.02
N GLY A 68 12.27 3.74 -17.82
CA GLY A 68 11.42 3.12 -16.80
C GLY A 68 10.67 1.88 -17.29
N PRO A 69 9.87 1.25 -16.41
CA PRO A 69 8.94 0.19 -16.79
C PRO A 69 8.00 0.62 -17.92
N ARG A 70 7.46 -0.34 -18.68
CA ARG A 70 6.37 -0.05 -19.62
C ARG A 70 5.19 0.53 -18.85
N ALA A 71 4.43 1.42 -19.48
CA ALA A 71 3.27 2.01 -18.83
C ALA A 71 2.12 2.29 -19.79
N ALA A 72 0.91 2.27 -19.25
CA ALA A 72 -0.26 2.78 -19.95
C ALA A 72 -0.32 4.31 -19.84
N ILE A 73 -0.21 4.82 -18.61
CA ILE A 73 -0.30 6.24 -18.28
C ILE A 73 1.00 6.68 -17.61
N VAL A 74 1.64 7.68 -18.19
CA VAL A 74 2.86 8.30 -17.64
C VAL A 74 2.55 9.74 -17.27
N LEU A 75 2.76 10.06 -15.99
CA LEU A 75 2.56 11.40 -15.47
C LEU A 75 3.70 12.30 -15.95
N PRO A 76 3.40 13.51 -16.46
CA PRO A 76 4.41 14.41 -16.97
C PRO A 76 5.36 14.86 -15.84
N ARG A 77 6.63 15.08 -16.21
CA ARG A 77 7.61 15.73 -15.33
C ARG A 77 7.64 17.22 -15.63
N SER A 78 7.19 17.99 -14.66
CA SER A 78 7.07 19.44 -14.67
C SER A 78 7.43 20.01 -13.29
N HIS A 79 7.92 21.24 -13.24
CA HIS A 79 8.23 21.95 -11.98
C HIS A 79 6.98 22.56 -11.34
N ARG A 80 5.92 21.75 -11.20
CA ARG A 80 4.66 22.09 -10.52
C ARG A 80 4.00 20.81 -9.99
N GLU A 81 2.95 20.98 -9.20
CA GLU A 81 2.05 19.89 -8.89
C GLU A 81 1.25 19.47 -10.14
N ILE A 82 1.22 18.17 -10.42
CA ILE A 82 0.30 17.53 -11.35
C ILE A 82 -0.84 16.92 -10.53
N ALA A 83 -2.09 17.30 -10.80
CA ALA A 83 -3.24 16.71 -10.14
C ALA A 83 -4.14 15.93 -11.14
N ILE A 84 -4.60 14.76 -10.71
CA ILE A 84 -5.62 13.94 -11.38
C ILE A 84 -6.76 13.74 -10.40
N ILE A 85 -7.90 14.38 -10.66
CA ILE A 85 -9.04 14.40 -9.76
C ILE A 85 -10.24 13.73 -10.43
N GLY A 86 -10.71 12.62 -9.88
CA GLY A 86 -11.95 11.99 -10.29
C GLY A 86 -13.19 12.68 -9.70
N GLN A 87 -14.28 12.64 -10.46
CA GLN A 87 -15.57 13.21 -10.07
C GLN A 87 -16.14 12.55 -8.81
N ASN A 88 -16.00 11.24 -8.69
CA ASN A 88 -16.43 10.47 -7.55
C ASN A 88 -15.59 9.20 -7.37
N HIS A 89 -15.60 8.66 -6.16
CA HIS A 89 -15.04 7.36 -5.81
C HIS A 89 -16.00 6.62 -4.88
N GLU A 90 -16.13 5.31 -5.10
CA GLU A 90 -16.88 4.43 -4.20
C GLU A 90 -15.92 3.54 -3.42
N TYR A 91 -16.17 3.41 -2.11
CA TYR A 91 -15.40 2.55 -1.22
C TYR A 91 -15.83 1.10 -1.31
N GLY A 92 -14.84 0.21 -1.32
CA GLY A 92 -15.02 -1.19 -0.93
C GLY A 92 -15.79 -2.03 -1.93
N PHE A 93 -15.64 -1.78 -3.24
CA PHE A 93 -16.30 -2.50 -4.35
C PHE A 93 -16.57 -3.99 -4.03
N GLN A 94 -17.83 -4.31 -3.71
CA GLN A 94 -18.21 -5.65 -3.24
C GLN A 94 -18.70 -6.57 -4.35
N LYS A 95 -19.18 -6.01 -5.47
CA LYS A 95 -19.80 -6.77 -6.58
C LYS A 95 -19.54 -6.21 -7.97
N SER A 96 -19.26 -4.91 -8.06
CA SER A 96 -18.84 -4.29 -9.30
C SER A 96 -17.87 -3.19 -8.97
N PHE A 97 -16.85 -3.04 -9.80
CA PHE A 97 -15.91 -1.94 -9.73
C PHE A 97 -16.39 -0.72 -10.54
N ARG A 98 -17.51 -0.81 -11.28
CA ARG A 98 -17.98 0.19 -12.25
C ARG A 98 -18.73 1.36 -11.59
N ASN A 99 -18.12 1.99 -10.59
CA ASN A 99 -18.64 3.20 -9.98
C ASN A 99 -17.52 4.23 -9.75
N GLY A 100 -17.82 5.50 -10.03
CA GLY A 100 -16.84 6.58 -10.02
C GLY A 100 -15.95 6.57 -11.26
N VAL A 101 -14.70 6.98 -11.08
CA VAL A 101 -13.67 6.96 -12.13
C VAL A 101 -12.85 5.69 -12.02
N VAL A 102 -12.83 4.86 -13.07
CA VAL A 102 -12.15 3.57 -13.05
C VAL A 102 -11.23 3.41 -14.25
N PHE A 103 -9.97 3.09 -13.99
CA PHE A 103 -9.06 2.57 -15.00
C PHE A 103 -9.13 1.05 -14.99
N TYR A 104 -9.78 0.47 -16.01
CA TYR A 104 -9.91 -0.98 -16.13
C TYR A 104 -8.89 -1.51 -17.12
N VAL A 105 -8.08 -2.49 -16.70
CA VAL A 105 -7.07 -3.14 -17.53
C VAL A 105 -7.58 -4.51 -17.95
N SER A 106 -7.79 -4.69 -19.25
CA SER A 106 -8.34 -5.93 -19.81
C SER A 106 -7.36 -7.11 -19.67
N ALA A 107 -7.89 -8.34 -19.65
CA ALA A 107 -7.05 -9.54 -19.61
C ALA A 107 -6.09 -9.64 -20.82
N ALA A 108 -6.51 -9.13 -21.98
CA ALA A 108 -5.68 -9.03 -23.17
C ALA A 108 -4.48 -8.09 -22.95
N ALA A 109 -4.71 -6.91 -22.36
CA ALA A 109 -3.65 -5.96 -22.02
C ALA A 109 -2.64 -6.54 -21.02
N LEU A 110 -3.13 -7.27 -20.00
CA LEU A 110 -2.27 -7.93 -19.01
C LEU A 110 -1.37 -9.01 -19.64
N THR A 111 -1.90 -9.77 -20.59
CA THR A 111 -1.12 -10.79 -21.32
C THR A 111 0.01 -10.14 -22.12
N CYS A 112 -0.21 -8.95 -22.69
CA CYS A 112 0.83 -8.19 -23.40
C CYS A 112 1.96 -7.65 -22.48
N ALA A 113 1.71 -7.58 -21.17
CA ALA A 113 2.68 -7.14 -20.17
C ALA A 113 3.57 -8.28 -19.64
N ASP A 114 3.24 -9.54 -19.89
CA ASP A 114 3.97 -10.68 -19.31
C ASP A 114 5.45 -10.70 -19.73
N GLY A 115 6.32 -10.92 -18.74
CA GLY A 115 7.77 -11.00 -18.93
C GLY A 115 8.52 -9.66 -18.94
N ALA A 116 7.81 -8.53 -18.80
CA ALA A 116 8.40 -7.20 -18.64
C ALA A 116 7.84 -6.52 -17.38
N GLU A 117 8.60 -5.58 -16.80
CA GLU A 117 8.02 -4.70 -15.78
C GLU A 117 7.02 -3.74 -16.43
N ALA A 118 5.79 -3.68 -15.89
CA ALA A 118 4.75 -2.80 -16.37
C ALA A 118 3.98 -2.14 -15.21
N SER A 119 3.54 -0.90 -15.43
CA SER A 119 2.74 -0.11 -14.49
C SER A 119 1.54 0.51 -15.19
N VAL A 120 0.34 0.50 -14.59
CA VAL A 120 -0.84 1.16 -15.20
C VAL A 120 -0.63 2.68 -15.17
N VAL A 121 -0.33 3.22 -13.99
CA VAL A 121 0.04 4.63 -13.79
C VAL A 121 1.43 4.71 -13.19
N ARG A 122 2.29 5.57 -13.74
CA ARG A 122 3.59 5.89 -13.12
C ARG A 122 4.06 7.31 -13.37
N GLY A 123 4.99 7.77 -12.53
CA GLY A 123 5.79 8.96 -12.81
C GLY A 123 6.67 8.80 -14.05
N GLY A 124 7.00 9.90 -14.71
CA GLY A 124 8.07 9.90 -15.72
C GLY A 124 9.41 9.51 -15.11
N TRP A 125 10.15 8.62 -15.78
CA TRP A 125 11.34 8.01 -15.22
C TRP A 125 12.58 8.91 -15.36
N THR A 126 13.50 8.80 -14.41
CA THR A 126 14.77 9.52 -14.44
C THR A 126 15.86 8.80 -13.63
N GLU A 127 17.08 8.89 -14.13
CA GLU A 127 18.28 8.42 -13.44
C GLU A 127 18.63 9.29 -12.22
N ALA A 128 18.21 10.56 -12.20
CA ALA A 128 18.51 11.50 -11.11
C ALA A 128 17.68 11.27 -9.83
N GLY A 129 16.83 10.24 -9.80
CA GLY A 129 15.95 9.97 -8.66
C GLY A 129 14.76 10.91 -8.55
N ILE A 130 14.07 10.84 -7.41
CA ILE A 130 12.85 11.60 -7.10
C ILE A 130 13.02 13.13 -7.07
N GLN A 131 14.25 13.65 -6.85
CA GLN A 131 14.51 15.07 -6.61
C GLN A 131 14.17 16.00 -7.79
N ASN A 132 13.93 15.43 -8.97
CA ASN A 132 13.48 16.15 -10.17
C ASN A 132 12.09 15.67 -10.65
N GLY A 133 11.36 14.95 -9.81
CA GLY A 133 9.98 14.53 -10.06
C GLY A 133 9.01 15.70 -9.87
N SER A 134 7.83 15.58 -10.48
CA SER A 134 6.70 16.45 -10.14
C SER A 134 6.08 16.02 -8.83
N SER A 135 5.59 16.99 -8.06
CA SER A 135 4.61 16.71 -7.02
C SER A 135 3.35 16.13 -7.66
N LEU A 136 2.78 15.10 -7.06
CA LEU A 136 1.61 14.42 -7.61
C LEU A 136 0.47 14.43 -6.60
N ARG A 137 -0.71 14.84 -7.07
CA ARG A 137 -1.96 14.65 -6.35
C ARG A 137 -2.91 13.75 -7.13
N VAL A 138 -3.35 12.65 -6.55
CA VAL A 138 -4.38 11.77 -7.13
C VAL A 138 -5.53 11.64 -6.17
N GLU A 139 -6.74 11.97 -6.63
CA GLU A 139 -7.94 11.85 -5.81
C GLU A 139 -9.08 11.13 -6.55
N ASN A 140 -9.81 10.29 -5.80
CA ASN A 140 -11.05 9.66 -6.21
C ASN A 140 -10.92 8.82 -7.49
N LEU A 141 -10.09 7.77 -7.44
CA LEU A 141 -9.81 6.91 -8.59
C LEU A 141 -9.83 5.45 -8.18
N ALA A 142 -10.26 4.58 -9.08
CA ALA A 142 -10.03 3.15 -8.99
C ALA A 142 -9.15 2.64 -10.14
N VAL A 143 -8.33 1.63 -9.87
CA VAL A 143 -7.61 0.85 -10.88
C VAL A 143 -7.99 -0.61 -10.71
N ALA A 144 -8.62 -1.20 -11.72
CA ALA A 144 -9.06 -2.58 -11.71
C ALA A 144 -8.31 -3.38 -12.78
N LEU A 145 -7.51 -4.35 -12.37
CA LEU A 145 -6.95 -5.36 -13.27
C LEU A 145 -7.99 -6.47 -13.45
N ALA A 146 -8.14 -6.96 -14.68
CA ALA A 146 -8.99 -8.11 -14.97
C ALA A 146 -8.67 -9.32 -14.06
N ASN A 147 -7.39 -9.65 -13.88
CA ASN A 147 -6.94 -10.74 -13.01
C ASN A 147 -5.52 -10.50 -12.45
N ASN A 148 -5.14 -11.31 -11.46
CA ASN A 148 -3.89 -11.17 -10.69
C ASN A 148 -2.79 -12.14 -11.14
N ALA A 149 -2.91 -12.72 -12.34
CA ALA A 149 -1.98 -13.71 -12.87
C ALA A 149 -0.77 -13.09 -13.60
N HIS A 150 -0.56 -11.77 -13.48
CA HIS A 150 0.46 -11.02 -14.23
C HIS A 150 1.26 -10.09 -13.31
N ALA A 151 2.55 -9.92 -13.60
CA ALA A 151 3.46 -9.07 -12.82
C ALA A 151 3.33 -7.59 -13.26
N VAL A 152 2.23 -6.96 -12.85
CA VAL A 152 1.87 -5.57 -13.17
C VAL A 152 1.68 -4.77 -11.89
N ARG A 153 2.11 -3.51 -11.89
CA ARG A 153 1.86 -2.54 -10.82
C ARG A 153 0.67 -1.65 -11.17
N CYS A 154 -0.29 -1.43 -10.28
CA CYS A 154 -1.37 -0.46 -10.57
C CYS A 154 -0.83 0.96 -10.57
N VAL A 155 -0.18 1.36 -9.48
CA VAL A 155 0.39 2.71 -9.32
C VAL A 155 1.83 2.60 -8.87
N ASP A 156 2.74 3.20 -9.64
CA ASP A 156 4.18 3.20 -9.36
C ASP A 156 4.69 4.63 -9.21
N LEU A 157 4.97 5.01 -7.96
CA LEU A 157 5.40 6.35 -7.57
C LEU A 157 6.92 6.44 -7.39
N ARG A 158 7.68 5.40 -7.74
CA ARG A 158 9.15 5.52 -7.85
C ARG A 158 9.45 6.64 -8.85
N ARG A 159 10.28 7.62 -8.47
CA ARG A 159 10.55 8.87 -9.23
C ARG A 159 9.45 9.94 -9.23
N THR A 160 8.44 9.83 -8.38
CA THR A 160 7.42 10.87 -8.20
C THR A 160 7.70 11.65 -6.92
N ASP A 161 7.81 12.97 -6.99
CA ASP A 161 8.06 13.81 -5.82
C ASP A 161 6.75 14.00 -5.03
N ARG A 162 6.84 14.22 -3.70
CA ARG A 162 5.74 14.65 -2.80
C ARG A 162 4.35 14.14 -3.21
N ALA A 163 4.14 12.84 -3.12
CA ALA A 163 2.85 12.25 -3.49
C ALA A 163 1.78 12.53 -2.42
N GLU A 164 0.63 13.02 -2.86
CA GLU A 164 -0.60 13.12 -2.08
C GLU A 164 -1.70 12.29 -2.74
N ILE A 165 -1.99 11.13 -2.16
CA ILE A 165 -2.96 10.17 -2.71
C ILE A 165 -4.15 10.08 -1.76
N LYS A 166 -5.36 10.30 -2.29
CA LYS A 166 -6.59 10.26 -1.50
C LYS A 166 -7.68 9.48 -2.21
N ASN A 167 -8.33 8.56 -1.49
CA ASN A 167 -9.46 7.78 -2.02
C ASN A 167 -9.07 7.05 -3.33
N LEU A 168 -8.05 6.19 -3.21
CA LEU A 168 -7.58 5.33 -4.30
C LEU A 168 -7.93 3.89 -3.96
N THR A 169 -8.55 3.16 -4.89
CA THR A 169 -8.79 1.72 -4.74
C THR A 169 -8.17 0.97 -5.89
N MET A 170 -7.43 -0.08 -5.58
CA MET A 170 -6.79 -0.96 -6.55
C MET A 170 -7.34 -2.36 -6.37
N ILE A 171 -7.75 -3.01 -7.46
CA ILE A 171 -8.32 -4.36 -7.44
C ILE A 171 -7.58 -5.19 -8.48
N SER A 172 -7.09 -6.35 -8.08
CA SER A 172 -6.34 -7.23 -8.99
C SER A 172 -7.18 -8.34 -9.61
N TYR A 173 -8.46 -8.46 -9.28
CA TYR A 173 -9.33 -9.56 -9.71
C TYR A 173 -10.69 -9.05 -10.24
N GLY A 174 -10.69 -7.93 -10.96
CA GLY A 174 -11.90 -7.24 -11.41
C GLY A 174 -12.92 -8.14 -12.11
N ASP A 175 -12.47 -9.03 -13.00
CA ASP A 175 -13.40 -9.89 -13.74
C ASP A 175 -14.05 -10.94 -12.83
N ALA A 176 -13.29 -11.51 -11.89
CA ALA A 176 -13.81 -12.49 -10.94
C ALA A 176 -14.70 -11.82 -9.86
N LEU A 177 -14.46 -10.54 -9.54
CA LEU A 177 -15.36 -9.75 -8.69
C LEU A 177 -16.75 -9.62 -9.35
N GLU A 178 -16.81 -9.24 -10.63
CA GLU A 178 -18.07 -9.02 -11.35
C GLU A 178 -18.80 -10.33 -11.71
N ASN A 179 -18.05 -11.38 -12.08
CA ASN A 179 -18.63 -12.62 -12.60
C ASN A 179 -18.85 -13.69 -11.52
N ASP A 180 -17.97 -13.76 -10.52
CA ASP A 180 -17.92 -14.87 -9.55
C ASP A 180 -18.12 -14.40 -8.10
N GLY A 181 -18.23 -13.09 -7.85
CA GLY A 181 -18.43 -12.53 -6.52
C GLY A 181 -17.20 -12.63 -5.59
N VAL A 182 -16.00 -12.73 -6.16
CA VAL A 182 -14.73 -12.76 -5.41
C VAL A 182 -14.56 -11.50 -4.56
N GLY A 183 -14.14 -11.66 -3.30
CA GLY A 183 -13.75 -10.56 -2.41
C GLY A 183 -14.52 -10.47 -1.09
N LEU A 184 -15.74 -11.01 -1.03
CA LEU A 184 -16.51 -11.13 0.22
C LEU A 184 -16.46 -12.57 0.77
N ASP A 185 -17.25 -13.45 0.17
CA ASP A 185 -17.41 -14.85 0.62
C ASP A 185 -16.55 -15.83 -0.20
N VAL A 186 -16.14 -15.40 -1.41
CA VAL A 186 -15.29 -16.18 -2.30
C VAL A 186 -13.87 -15.62 -2.25
N THR A 187 -12.92 -16.47 -1.87
CA THR A 187 -11.51 -16.11 -1.76
C THR A 187 -10.91 -15.80 -3.13
N ALA A 188 -10.09 -14.76 -3.21
CA ALA A 188 -9.35 -14.45 -4.42
C ALA A 188 -8.32 -15.55 -4.75
N PRO A 189 -8.01 -15.76 -6.05
CA PRO A 189 -6.88 -16.59 -6.46
C PRO A 189 -5.56 -16.05 -5.87
N LEU A 190 -4.59 -16.93 -5.66
CA LEU A 190 -3.26 -16.49 -5.22
C LEU A 190 -2.60 -15.65 -6.33
N PRO A 191 -2.18 -14.41 -6.03
CA PRO A 191 -1.57 -13.52 -7.03
C PRO A 191 -0.20 -14.01 -7.49
N LYS A 192 0.14 -13.71 -8.75
CA LYS A 192 1.49 -13.91 -9.29
C LYS A 192 2.46 -12.93 -8.62
N LYS A 193 3.67 -13.43 -8.35
CA LYS A 193 4.76 -12.60 -7.83
C LYS A 193 4.95 -11.34 -8.68
N GLY A 194 4.98 -10.17 -8.04
CA GLY A 194 5.11 -8.87 -8.72
C GLY A 194 3.81 -8.27 -9.24
N CYS A 195 2.65 -8.88 -9.00
CA CYS A 195 1.35 -8.22 -9.11
C CYS A 195 1.18 -7.28 -7.91
N ILE A 196 1.32 -5.96 -8.11
CA ILE A 196 1.45 -4.99 -7.02
C ILE A 196 0.35 -3.93 -7.14
N GLY A 197 -0.25 -3.55 -6.00
CA GLY A 197 -1.21 -2.45 -5.95
C GLY A 197 -0.48 -1.12 -6.10
N LEU A 198 0.12 -0.66 -5.00
CA LEU A 198 0.85 0.61 -4.94
C LEU A 198 2.32 0.36 -4.60
N THR A 199 3.21 0.91 -5.42
CA THR A 199 4.59 1.18 -5.03
C THR A 199 4.73 2.65 -4.68
N MET A 200 5.04 2.96 -3.42
CA MET A 200 5.22 4.33 -2.94
C MET A 200 6.50 4.97 -3.47
N THR A 201 6.66 6.25 -3.17
CA THR A 201 7.83 7.05 -3.53
C THR A 201 9.14 6.39 -3.09
N ASP A 202 10.21 6.63 -3.85
CA ASP A 202 11.56 6.27 -3.45
C ASP A 202 12.40 7.52 -3.17
N GLY A 203 13.41 7.39 -2.32
CA GLY A 203 14.36 8.46 -2.03
C GLY A 203 13.83 9.59 -1.17
N SER A 204 14.64 10.66 -1.14
CA SER A 204 14.37 11.88 -0.40
C SER A 204 13.57 12.88 -1.24
N ASN A 205 12.41 13.30 -0.72
CA ASN A 205 11.44 14.21 -1.35
C ASN A 205 11.48 15.64 -0.74
N TYR A 206 12.46 15.97 0.11
CA TYR A 206 12.61 17.26 0.80
C TYR A 206 11.35 17.73 1.58
N ASN A 207 10.36 16.85 1.82
CA ASN A 207 9.06 17.21 2.37
C ASN A 207 8.28 15.96 2.82
N TYR A 208 6.94 15.97 2.79
CA TYR A 208 6.08 14.86 3.20
C TYR A 208 5.42 14.18 1.99
N SER A 209 5.09 12.90 2.13
CA SER A 209 4.17 12.18 1.24
C SER A 209 3.01 11.61 2.05
N ASN A 210 1.79 11.85 1.58
CA ASN A 210 0.56 11.54 2.31
C ASN A 210 -0.33 10.59 1.52
N TYR A 211 -0.83 9.56 2.20
CA TYR A 211 -1.71 8.54 1.63
C TYR A 211 -2.92 8.42 2.54
N THR A 212 -4.11 8.74 2.05
CA THR A 212 -5.34 8.72 2.84
C THR A 212 -6.40 7.88 2.15
N ASN A 213 -6.93 6.87 2.84
CA ASN A 213 -7.96 5.97 2.30
C ASN A 213 -7.52 5.29 1.00
N VAL A 214 -6.32 4.70 0.99
CA VAL A 214 -5.77 3.95 -0.14
C VAL A 214 -5.93 2.46 0.14
N HIS A 215 -6.63 1.74 -0.75
CA HIS A 215 -6.96 0.33 -0.55
C HIS A 215 -6.51 -0.54 -1.72
N ALA A 216 -5.92 -1.71 -1.42
CA ALA A 216 -5.43 -2.68 -2.41
C ALA A 216 -6.04 -4.06 -2.18
N TYR A 217 -6.62 -4.68 -3.22
CA TYR A 217 -7.33 -5.95 -3.13
C TYR A 217 -6.71 -7.03 -4.04
N GLY A 218 -6.22 -8.12 -3.43
CA GLY A 218 -5.81 -9.35 -4.12
C GLY A 218 -4.39 -9.44 -4.68
N PHE A 219 -3.53 -8.50 -4.32
CA PHE A 219 -2.18 -8.37 -4.88
C PHE A 219 -1.15 -9.27 -4.19
N ASP A 220 -0.03 -9.55 -4.86
CA ASP A 220 1.13 -10.18 -4.24
C ASP A 220 1.69 -9.27 -3.14
N GLU A 221 1.86 -7.99 -3.47
CA GLU A 221 2.13 -6.95 -2.49
C GLU A 221 1.08 -5.85 -2.68
N GLY A 222 0.19 -5.67 -1.70
CA GLY A 222 -0.86 -4.65 -1.75
C GLY A 222 -0.26 -3.25 -1.81
N ILE A 223 0.52 -2.90 -0.79
CA ILE A 223 1.18 -1.60 -0.66
C ILE A 223 2.65 -1.82 -0.31
N GLN A 224 3.54 -1.51 -1.25
CA GLN A 224 4.98 -1.41 -1.00
C GLN A 224 5.29 -0.02 -0.45
N VAL A 225 5.54 0.04 0.85
CA VAL A 225 5.79 1.26 1.60
C VAL A 225 7.27 1.65 1.50
N GLY A 226 7.49 2.93 1.18
CA GLY A 226 8.80 3.55 1.23
C GLY A 226 8.74 5.03 0.87
N GLY A 227 9.92 5.65 0.88
CA GLY A 227 10.09 7.11 0.83
C GLY A 227 10.49 7.66 2.19
N GLU A 228 10.52 8.98 2.31
CA GLU A 228 10.77 9.69 3.57
C GLU A 228 9.55 10.51 4.01
N HIS A 229 9.43 10.71 5.33
CA HIS A 229 8.36 11.50 5.94
C HIS A 229 6.96 11.08 5.47
N VAL A 230 6.72 9.76 5.50
CA VAL A 230 5.50 9.14 4.95
C VAL A 230 4.44 9.07 6.03
N VAL A 231 3.22 9.49 5.69
CA VAL A 231 2.03 9.29 6.54
C VAL A 231 0.95 8.57 5.74
N CYS A 232 0.54 7.41 6.25
CA CYS A 232 -0.57 6.62 5.75
C CYS A 232 -1.72 6.70 6.76
N VAL A 233 -2.90 7.13 6.33
CA VAL A 233 -4.10 7.21 7.18
C VAL A 233 -5.20 6.36 6.55
N ASN A 234 -5.75 5.43 7.32
CA ASN A 234 -6.84 4.57 6.89
C ASN A 234 -6.56 3.84 5.56
N CYS A 235 -5.31 3.39 5.37
CA CYS A 235 -4.94 2.61 4.19
C CYS A 235 -5.09 1.12 4.49
N GLY A 236 -5.48 0.33 3.49
CA GLY A 236 -5.78 -1.08 3.69
C GLY A 236 -5.29 -1.97 2.57
N ALA A 237 -4.99 -3.21 2.90
CA ALA A 237 -4.76 -4.24 1.90
C ALA A 237 -5.51 -5.51 2.27
N THR A 238 -6.15 -6.13 1.28
CA THR A 238 -7.11 -7.19 1.53
C THR A 238 -6.99 -8.37 0.56
N GLY A 239 -7.05 -9.60 1.09
CA GLY A 239 -7.26 -10.81 0.28
C GLY A 239 -6.11 -11.11 -0.70
N GLY A 240 -4.89 -10.65 -0.42
CA GLY A 240 -3.68 -10.86 -1.23
C GLY A 240 -2.64 -11.78 -0.57
N ASN A 241 -1.40 -11.71 -1.03
CA ASN A 241 -0.29 -12.47 -0.43
C ASN A 241 0.35 -11.70 0.74
N TYR A 242 0.79 -10.46 0.52
CA TYR A 242 1.23 -9.52 1.56
C TYR A 242 0.38 -8.25 1.50
N GLY A 243 -0.15 -7.82 2.63
CA GLY A 243 -0.87 -6.55 2.71
C GLY A 243 0.08 -5.35 2.55
N PHE A 244 1.10 -5.33 3.39
CA PHE A 244 2.15 -4.30 3.38
C PHE A 244 3.52 -4.92 3.26
N THR A 245 4.39 -4.27 2.49
CA THR A 245 5.81 -4.59 2.49
C THR A 245 6.63 -3.32 2.64
N PHE A 246 7.79 -3.43 3.28
CA PHE A 246 8.68 -2.31 3.55
C PHE A 246 10.04 -2.64 2.97
N GLY A 247 10.66 -1.76 2.19
CA GLY A 247 12.02 -2.02 1.71
C GLY A 247 12.15 -3.17 0.71
N ASN A 248 11.11 -3.42 -0.08
CA ASN A 248 11.07 -4.49 -1.10
C ASN A 248 11.56 -4.07 -2.49
N TYR A 249 11.92 -2.80 -2.65
CA TYR A 249 12.54 -2.27 -3.85
C TYR A 249 13.87 -1.61 -3.49
N GLU A 250 14.90 -1.87 -4.31
CA GLU A 250 16.30 -1.54 -3.99
C GLU A 250 16.55 -0.03 -3.89
N VAL A 251 15.72 0.79 -4.51
CA VAL A 251 16.02 2.20 -4.75
C VAL A 251 15.63 3.07 -3.54
N HIS A 252 16.63 3.65 -2.87
CA HIS A 252 16.53 4.69 -1.82
C HIS A 252 15.28 4.65 -0.91
N CYS A 253 14.82 3.47 -0.54
CA CYS A 253 13.64 3.28 0.28
C CYS A 253 13.96 3.66 1.74
N GLY A 254 13.73 4.93 2.05
CA GLY A 254 13.85 5.50 3.40
C GLY A 254 15.18 6.20 3.65
N SER A 255 15.17 7.53 3.66
CA SER A 255 16.30 8.36 4.11
C SER A 255 16.40 8.46 5.65
N ASN A 256 16.10 7.36 6.37
CA ASN A 256 16.03 7.29 7.84
C ASN A 256 14.98 8.19 8.50
N HIS A 257 13.95 8.61 7.76
CA HIS A 257 12.88 9.49 8.24
C HIS A 257 11.58 8.74 8.48
N PRO A 258 10.79 9.10 9.50
CA PRO A 258 9.69 8.27 9.98
C PRO A 258 8.65 7.95 8.91
N ILE A 259 8.19 6.70 8.94
CA ILE A 259 7.03 6.18 8.21
C ILE A 259 5.95 5.90 9.26
N THR A 260 4.78 6.54 9.13
CA THR A 260 3.70 6.41 10.11
C THR A 260 2.43 5.86 9.45
N LEU A 261 1.88 4.78 9.99
CA LEU A 261 0.60 4.19 9.60
C LEU A 261 -0.41 4.43 10.72
N ILE A 262 -1.54 5.07 10.42
CA ILE A 262 -2.59 5.42 11.37
C ILE A 262 -3.90 4.77 10.93
N ASN A 263 -4.45 3.89 11.77
CA ASN A 263 -5.70 3.18 11.51
C ASN A 263 -5.67 2.40 10.17
N CYS A 264 -4.52 1.82 9.83
CA CYS A 264 -4.38 1.00 8.62
C CYS A 264 -4.76 -0.46 8.92
N LEU A 265 -5.19 -1.19 7.88
CA LEU A 265 -5.66 -2.57 8.01
C LEU A 265 -4.95 -3.56 7.08
N ASP A 266 -4.67 -4.75 7.60
CA ASP A 266 -4.21 -5.94 6.88
C ASP A 266 -5.25 -7.04 7.06
N GLU A 267 -6.10 -7.24 6.05
CA GLU A 267 -7.28 -8.10 6.13
C GLU A 267 -7.15 -9.28 5.16
N ARG A 268 -7.22 -10.51 5.67
CA ARG A 268 -7.28 -11.73 4.86
C ARG A 268 -6.10 -11.91 3.89
N ASN A 269 -4.95 -11.32 4.18
CA ASN A 269 -3.73 -11.61 3.43
C ASN A 269 -3.09 -12.91 3.92
N VAL A 270 -2.45 -13.64 3.00
CA VAL A 270 -1.81 -14.92 3.30
C VAL A 270 -0.74 -14.74 4.36
N ASN A 271 0.08 -13.70 4.28
CA ASN A 271 1.12 -13.36 5.25
C ASN A 271 0.82 -12.00 5.89
N LEU A 272 1.33 -11.81 7.11
CA LEU A 272 1.38 -10.48 7.73
C LEU A 272 2.48 -9.61 7.08
N PRO A 273 2.58 -8.32 7.42
CA PRO A 273 3.54 -7.42 6.79
C PRO A 273 5.00 -7.90 6.81
N TYR A 274 5.69 -7.68 5.68
CA TYR A 274 7.07 -8.08 5.48
C TYR A 274 8.02 -6.88 5.44
N PHE A 275 9.12 -6.97 6.16
CA PHE A 275 10.15 -5.93 6.25
C PHE A 275 11.43 -6.38 5.54
N GLY A 276 11.59 -5.97 4.28
CA GLY A 276 12.75 -6.25 3.43
C GLY A 276 14.06 -5.61 3.92
N LYS A 277 15.16 -6.03 3.29
CA LYS A 277 16.52 -5.55 3.66
C LYS A 277 16.83 -4.11 3.25
N TRP A 278 16.05 -3.53 2.35
CA TRP A 278 16.34 -2.23 1.82
C TRP A 278 15.69 -1.17 2.72
N CYS A 279 16.45 -0.65 3.67
CA CYS A 279 16.06 0.51 4.46
C CYS A 279 17.29 1.37 4.73
N GLY A 280 17.12 2.68 4.75
CA GLY A 280 18.21 3.64 4.98
C GLY A 280 18.80 4.23 3.70
N ASP A 281 19.74 5.15 3.89
CA ASP A 281 20.28 6.06 2.89
C ASP A 281 21.63 5.61 2.28
N GLU A 282 22.22 6.42 1.42
CA GLU A 282 23.62 6.32 1.02
C GLU A 282 24.53 7.06 1.99
N ALA A 283 25.73 6.51 2.20
CA ALA A 283 26.77 7.20 2.95
C ALA A 283 27.27 8.42 2.15
N PRO A 284 27.80 9.45 2.83
CA PRO A 284 28.42 10.58 2.16
C PRO A 284 29.43 10.14 1.10
N GLY A 285 29.19 10.54 -0.16
CA GLY A 285 30.02 10.15 -1.31
C GLY A 285 29.58 8.90 -2.06
N GLY A 286 28.42 8.30 -1.75
CA GLY A 286 27.72 7.30 -2.59
C GLY A 286 28.38 5.93 -2.72
N LYS A 287 29.42 5.65 -1.92
CA LYS A 287 30.23 4.41 -2.04
C LYS A 287 29.72 3.25 -1.20
N THR A 288 28.95 3.53 -0.15
CA THR A 288 28.42 2.52 0.77
C THR A 288 26.99 2.88 1.15
N ARG A 289 26.14 1.87 1.36
CA ARG A 289 24.76 2.07 1.81
C ARG A 289 24.70 2.07 3.34
N LEU A 290 24.07 3.08 3.92
CA LEU A 290 23.69 3.11 5.33
C LEU A 290 22.40 2.31 5.47
N ARG A 291 22.49 1.09 6.01
CA ARG A 291 21.32 0.22 6.18
C ARG A 291 20.87 0.17 7.63
N GLY A 292 19.56 0.14 7.82
CA GLY A 292 18.93 -0.08 9.13
C GLY A 292 18.54 1.21 9.84
N ALA A 293 17.91 1.02 11.01
CA ALA A 293 17.40 2.10 11.87
C ALA A 293 16.31 2.99 11.26
N GLN A 294 15.74 2.59 10.12
CA GLN A 294 14.56 3.23 9.56
C GLN A 294 13.38 3.06 10.52
N GLU A 295 12.80 4.19 10.93
CA GLU A 295 11.67 4.22 11.84
C GLU A 295 10.36 3.93 11.10
N VAL A 296 9.58 3.01 11.67
CA VAL A 296 8.21 2.69 11.28
C VAL A 296 7.32 2.67 12.52
N THR A 297 6.23 3.42 12.48
CA THR A 297 5.27 3.50 13.59
C THR A 297 3.87 3.16 13.13
N PHE A 298 3.26 2.15 13.74
CA PHE A 298 1.86 1.78 13.52
C PHE A 298 1.01 2.20 14.71
N VAL A 299 -0.05 2.97 14.44
CA VAL A 299 -1.01 3.46 15.42
C VAL A 299 -2.38 2.86 15.13
N GLY A 300 -2.79 1.89 15.94
CA GLY A 300 -4.09 1.23 15.79
C GLY A 300 -4.18 0.39 14.51
N PHE A 301 -3.16 -0.44 14.24
CA PHE A 301 -3.15 -1.32 13.08
C PHE A 301 -4.12 -2.48 13.28
N ASN A 302 -4.99 -2.72 12.30
CA ASN A 302 -6.00 -3.76 12.39
C ASN A 302 -5.61 -4.96 11.54
N ILE A 303 -5.55 -6.13 12.17
CA ILE A 303 -5.29 -7.40 11.49
C ILE A 303 -6.57 -8.21 11.54
N GLU A 304 -7.01 -8.71 10.39
CA GLU A 304 -8.01 -9.76 10.31
C GLU A 304 -7.44 -10.91 9.52
N ARG A 305 -7.36 -12.11 10.10
CA ARG A 305 -6.68 -13.22 9.44
C ARG A 305 -7.27 -14.56 9.83
N THR A 306 -7.93 -15.20 8.87
CA THR A 306 -8.55 -16.53 8.99
C THR A 306 -8.17 -17.37 7.77
N ALA A 307 -7.74 -18.62 7.98
CA ALA A 307 -7.25 -19.46 6.89
C ALA A 307 -8.28 -19.61 5.76
N GLU A 308 -9.55 -19.76 6.11
CA GLU A 308 -10.64 -19.98 5.15
C GLU A 308 -10.93 -18.77 4.23
N HIS A 309 -10.55 -17.56 4.65
CA HIS A 309 -10.80 -16.33 3.89
C HIS A 309 -9.55 -15.75 3.20
N THR A 310 -8.37 -16.37 3.39
CA THR A 310 -7.15 -15.97 2.68
C THR A 310 -7.02 -16.69 1.33
N PRO A 311 -6.28 -16.13 0.36
CA PRO A 311 -5.99 -16.81 -0.89
C PRO A 311 -5.36 -18.20 -0.68
N GLY A 312 -6.00 -19.21 -1.28
CA GLY A 312 -5.58 -20.60 -1.17
C GLY A 312 -5.92 -21.29 0.16
N GLY A 313 -6.76 -20.68 1.00
CA GLY A 313 -7.27 -21.34 2.21
C GLY A 313 -6.20 -21.57 3.29
N ARG A 314 -5.19 -20.69 3.38
CA ARG A 314 -3.97 -20.94 4.16
C ARG A 314 -3.44 -19.71 4.88
N LEU A 315 -2.80 -19.96 6.02
CA LEU A 315 -1.98 -18.96 6.71
C LEU A 315 -0.51 -19.21 6.37
N GLY A 316 0.15 -18.18 5.83
CA GLY A 316 1.60 -18.12 5.69
C GLY A 316 2.30 -17.50 6.91
N GLU A 317 3.33 -16.71 6.65
CA GLU A 317 4.21 -16.14 7.67
C GLU A 317 3.51 -15.06 8.52
N LEU A 318 3.95 -14.92 9.76
CA LEU A 318 3.70 -13.79 10.64
C LEU A 318 4.55 -12.58 10.19
N MET A 319 4.50 -11.46 10.94
CA MET A 319 5.36 -10.33 10.61
C MET A 319 6.82 -10.76 10.75
N ARG A 320 7.64 -10.38 9.78
CA ARG A 320 9.07 -10.73 9.80
C ARG A 320 9.93 -9.71 9.09
N GLU A 321 11.20 -9.71 9.47
CA GLU A 321 12.26 -8.93 8.85
C GLU A 321 13.18 -9.84 8.03
N GLU A 322 13.58 -9.43 6.83
CA GLU A 322 14.62 -10.14 6.05
C GLU A 322 15.94 -10.25 6.82
N ILE A 323 16.23 -9.21 7.61
CA ILE A 323 17.35 -9.15 8.53
C ILE A 323 16.78 -8.76 9.90
N PRO A 324 16.69 -9.69 10.86
CA PRO A 324 16.15 -9.43 12.20
C PRO A 324 16.74 -8.21 12.90
N GLY A 325 15.88 -7.34 13.45
CA GLY A 325 16.27 -6.15 14.23
C GLY A 325 16.80 -4.98 13.41
N LEU A 326 16.66 -5.04 12.07
CA LEU A 326 17.10 -3.98 11.16
C LEU A 326 16.21 -2.74 11.27
N TRP A 327 14.91 -2.93 11.40
CA TRP A 327 13.90 -1.89 11.48
C TRP A 327 13.64 -1.44 12.92
N ARG A 328 13.20 -0.19 13.11
CA ARG A 328 12.96 0.41 14.43
C ARG A 328 11.59 1.05 14.50
N GLY A 329 11.10 1.26 15.72
CA GLY A 329 9.89 2.05 15.96
C GLY A 329 8.89 1.32 16.86
N SER A 330 7.61 1.43 16.52
CA SER A 330 6.55 0.87 17.37
C SER A 330 5.35 0.34 16.60
N VAL A 331 4.69 -0.67 17.16
CA VAL A 331 3.51 -1.30 16.57
C VAL A 331 2.43 -1.47 17.62
N ASP A 332 1.38 -0.66 17.54
CA ASP A 332 0.13 -0.85 18.28
C ASP A 332 -0.91 -1.51 17.36
N PHE A 333 -1.43 -2.68 17.76
CA PHE A 333 -2.31 -3.47 16.91
C PHE A 333 -3.47 -4.16 17.63
N THR A 334 -4.48 -4.54 16.86
CA THR A 334 -5.51 -5.54 17.20
C THR A 334 -5.50 -6.66 16.18
N ALA A 335 -5.83 -7.88 16.59
CA ALA A 335 -5.96 -9.01 15.66
C ALA A 335 -7.31 -9.73 15.85
N GLN A 336 -8.07 -9.90 14.77
CA GLN A 336 -9.26 -10.73 14.69
C GLN A 336 -8.90 -12.03 13.97
N THR A 337 -9.08 -13.17 14.63
CA THR A 337 -8.64 -14.49 14.14
C THR A 337 -9.78 -15.41 13.74
N ALA A 338 -11.02 -14.91 13.77
CA ALA A 338 -12.22 -15.63 13.35
C ALA A 338 -13.28 -14.64 12.83
N TRP A 339 -14.13 -15.10 11.93
CA TRP A 339 -15.23 -14.28 11.40
C TRP A 339 -16.17 -13.84 12.53
N ASN A 340 -16.53 -12.55 12.55
CA ASN A 340 -17.41 -11.97 13.57
C ASN A 340 -16.97 -12.25 15.03
N SER A 341 -15.67 -12.34 15.29
CA SER A 341 -15.13 -12.58 16.63
C SER A 341 -14.65 -11.31 17.33
N LEU A 342 -14.48 -11.41 18.65
CA LEU A 342 -13.68 -10.43 19.40
C LEU A 342 -12.22 -10.49 18.95
N ASN A 343 -11.49 -9.39 19.15
CA ASN A 343 -10.05 -9.34 18.96
C ASN A 343 -9.35 -10.31 19.95
N ALA A 344 -8.36 -11.04 19.45
CA ALA A 344 -7.58 -12.01 20.19
C ALA A 344 -6.58 -11.34 21.14
N VAL A 345 -6.51 -11.84 22.37
CA VAL A 345 -5.47 -11.53 23.37
C VAL A 345 -4.31 -12.53 23.36
N ASP A 346 -4.46 -13.62 22.61
CA ASP A 346 -3.46 -14.69 22.47
C ASP A 346 -3.08 -14.77 20.98
N PHE A 347 -2.40 -13.72 20.49
CA PHE A 347 -1.98 -13.61 19.10
C PHE A 347 -0.48 -13.32 19.00
N LYS A 348 0.22 -14.16 18.27
CA LYS A 348 1.63 -13.98 17.96
C LYS A 348 1.78 -13.10 16.72
N LEU A 349 2.41 -11.93 16.87
CA LEU A 349 2.58 -10.99 15.77
C LEU A 349 3.82 -11.27 14.91
N TRP A 350 4.95 -11.58 15.54
CA TRP A 350 6.27 -11.74 14.91
C TRP A 350 6.69 -13.21 14.80
N GLU A 351 7.45 -13.54 13.77
CA GLU A 351 8.17 -14.81 13.67
C GLU A 351 9.22 -14.97 14.78
N SER A 352 9.51 -16.22 15.19
CA SER A 352 10.52 -16.54 16.23
C SER A 352 11.94 -16.65 15.67
N ASP A 353 12.34 -15.69 14.84
CA ASP A 353 13.66 -15.63 14.20
C ASP A 353 14.49 -14.41 14.64
N GLY A 354 13.97 -13.66 15.62
CA GLY A 354 14.54 -12.39 16.09
C GLY A 354 13.88 -11.15 15.47
N SER A 355 12.95 -11.33 14.54
CA SER A 355 12.14 -10.24 13.98
C SER A 355 11.39 -9.47 15.08
N GLY A 356 11.26 -8.17 14.88
CA GLY A 356 10.59 -7.28 15.83
C GLY A 356 11.44 -6.90 17.05
N SER A 357 12.67 -7.42 17.17
CA SER A 357 13.60 -7.06 18.27
C SER A 357 14.01 -5.59 18.29
N GLY A 358 13.85 -4.89 17.16
CA GLY A 358 14.04 -3.44 17.06
C GLY A 358 12.80 -2.60 17.36
N MET A 359 11.64 -3.23 17.61
CA MET A 359 10.35 -2.54 17.71
C MET A 359 9.68 -2.72 19.08
N ARG A 360 9.07 -1.64 19.57
CA ARG A 360 8.15 -1.73 20.71
C ARG A 360 6.78 -2.15 20.21
N THR A 361 6.35 -3.37 20.55
CA THR A 361 5.09 -3.94 20.06
C THR A 361 4.07 -4.07 21.19
N ARG A 362 2.81 -3.73 20.94
CA ARG A 362 1.70 -3.85 21.89
C ARG A 362 0.41 -4.30 21.20
N ASN A 363 -0.14 -5.41 21.66
CA ASN A 363 -1.55 -5.72 21.44
C ASN A 363 -2.41 -4.82 22.34
N VAL A 364 -3.24 -3.96 21.75
CA VAL A 364 -4.02 -2.96 22.50
C VAL A 364 -5.15 -3.59 23.32
N CYS A 365 -5.50 -4.86 23.07
CA CYS A 365 -6.45 -5.61 23.88
C CYS A 365 -5.87 -6.03 25.25
N HIS A 366 -4.54 -5.94 25.45
CA HIS A 366 -3.92 -6.22 26.74
C HIS A 366 -3.98 -4.99 27.65
N LYS A 367 -4.36 -5.20 28.91
CA LYS A 367 -4.28 -4.13 29.92
C LYS A 367 -2.82 -3.77 30.18
N ALA A 368 -2.57 -2.46 30.33
CA ALA A 368 -1.27 -1.96 30.77
C ALA A 368 -1.03 -2.17 32.27
N VAL A 369 -2.10 -2.41 33.05
CA VAL A 369 -2.09 -2.66 34.49
C VAL A 369 -3.01 -3.84 34.79
N CYS A 370 -2.47 -4.95 35.32
CA CYS A 370 -3.25 -6.15 35.65
C CYS A 370 -2.53 -7.01 36.71
N GLY A 371 -3.21 -8.03 37.24
CA GLY A 371 -2.57 -9.01 38.13
C GLY A 371 -1.77 -10.07 37.37
N THR A 372 -1.00 -10.88 38.10
CA THR A 372 -0.11 -11.90 37.54
C THR A 372 -0.86 -12.93 36.70
N LEU A 373 -2.01 -13.41 37.18
CA LEU A 373 -2.80 -14.41 36.45
C LEU A 373 -3.26 -13.88 35.08
N GLU A 374 -3.69 -12.63 35.02
CA GLU A 374 -4.16 -12.00 33.79
C GLU A 374 -2.99 -11.75 32.82
N ARG A 375 -1.86 -11.21 33.31
CA ARG A 375 -0.64 -11.04 32.50
C ARG A 375 -0.20 -12.34 31.83
N LEU A 376 -0.20 -13.46 32.57
CA LEU A 376 0.24 -14.77 32.08
C LEU A 376 -0.78 -15.42 31.12
N SER A 377 -2.02 -14.95 31.10
CA SER A 377 -3.05 -15.44 30.17
C SER A 377 -2.85 -14.94 28.74
N TYR A 378 -2.14 -13.83 28.54
CA TYR A 378 -1.88 -13.23 27.23
C TYR A 378 -0.75 -13.91 26.45
N TYR A 379 -0.74 -13.77 25.12
CA TYR A 379 0.48 -13.95 24.31
C TYR A 379 1.21 -12.60 24.23
N PRO A 380 2.26 -12.35 25.02
CA PRO A 380 2.90 -11.04 25.01
C PRO A 380 3.69 -10.79 23.72
N SER A 381 3.92 -9.52 23.41
CA SER A 381 4.89 -9.15 22.37
C SER A 381 6.26 -8.87 22.98
N LEU A 382 7.34 -9.06 22.19
CA LEU A 382 8.69 -8.72 22.62
C LEU A 382 8.76 -7.22 22.98
N GLY A 383 9.35 -6.90 24.13
CA GLY A 383 9.43 -5.53 24.64
C GLY A 383 8.13 -4.95 25.19
N GLN A 384 7.03 -5.72 25.21
CA GLN A 384 5.77 -5.29 25.81
C GLN A 384 5.95 -4.99 27.30
N GLN A 385 5.39 -3.87 27.75
CA GLN A 385 5.46 -3.42 29.14
C GLN A 385 4.10 -3.52 29.84
N VAL A 386 4.09 -4.02 31.07
CA VAL A 386 2.90 -4.15 31.93
C VAL A 386 3.27 -3.84 33.37
N PHE A 387 2.39 -3.16 34.11
CA PHE A 387 2.45 -3.10 35.56
C PHE A 387 1.68 -4.28 36.16
N ASP A 388 2.39 -5.16 36.86
CA ASP A 388 1.82 -6.30 37.57
C ASP A 388 1.47 -5.89 39.01
N THR A 389 0.18 -5.88 39.34
CA THR A 389 -0.31 -5.41 40.64
C THR A 389 -0.05 -6.37 41.78
N ASP A 390 0.10 -7.67 41.49
CA ASP A 390 0.34 -8.68 42.53
C ASP A 390 1.82 -8.68 42.95
N LEU A 391 2.71 -8.41 41.97
CA LEU A 391 4.14 -8.25 42.21
C LEU A 391 4.53 -6.81 42.58
N ASN A 392 3.65 -5.84 42.34
CA ASN A 392 3.88 -4.41 42.48
C ASN A 392 5.12 -3.94 41.69
N LYS A 393 5.23 -4.39 40.43
CA LYS A 393 6.40 -4.14 39.57
C LYS A 393 5.99 -3.81 38.14
N MET A 394 6.80 -2.96 37.51
CA MET A 394 6.83 -2.84 36.05
C MET A 394 7.63 -4.01 35.46
N LEU A 395 7.06 -4.69 34.48
CA LEU A 395 7.65 -5.84 33.80
C LEU A 395 7.77 -5.59 32.31
N VAL A 396 8.80 -6.18 31.71
CA VAL A 396 9.05 -6.19 30.26
C VAL A 396 9.16 -7.62 29.78
N CYS A 397 8.43 -7.98 28.71
CA CYS A 397 8.56 -9.28 28.08
C CYS A 397 9.85 -9.35 27.26
N VAL A 398 10.69 -10.34 27.54
CA VAL A 398 11.98 -10.55 26.85
C VAL A 398 12.01 -11.82 26.01
N ASP A 399 11.06 -12.73 26.22
CA ASP A 399 10.85 -13.93 25.40
C ASP A 399 9.34 -14.24 25.35
N PRO A 400 8.66 -13.88 24.24
CA PRO A 400 7.24 -14.16 24.06
C PRO A 400 6.85 -15.63 24.11
N ASP A 401 7.63 -16.51 23.48
CA ASP A 401 7.30 -17.93 23.33
C ASP A 401 7.32 -18.64 24.70
N LEU A 402 8.25 -18.23 25.57
CA LEU A 402 8.33 -18.72 26.95
C LEU A 402 7.53 -17.88 27.95
N LYS A 403 6.83 -16.84 27.49
CA LYS A 403 6.19 -15.81 28.32
C LYS A 403 7.13 -15.32 29.44
N LYS A 404 8.40 -15.06 29.11
CA LYS A 404 9.41 -14.62 30.07
C LYS A 404 9.34 -13.12 30.28
N TRP A 405 9.20 -12.72 31.54
CA TRP A 405 9.14 -11.33 31.95
C TRP A 405 10.24 -11.03 32.96
N VAL A 406 10.81 -9.84 32.83
CA VAL A 406 11.80 -9.32 33.78
C VAL A 406 11.36 -7.97 34.30
N ASP A 407 11.74 -7.65 35.53
CA ASP A 407 11.67 -6.28 36.02
C ASP A 407 12.77 -5.40 35.39
N PHE A 408 12.74 -4.11 35.70
CA PHE A 408 13.70 -3.15 35.15
C PHE A 408 15.13 -3.33 35.71
N ASP A 409 15.31 -4.15 36.75
CA ASP A 409 16.62 -4.60 37.23
C ASP A 409 17.10 -5.87 36.49
N GLY A 410 16.31 -6.39 35.54
CA GLY A 410 16.60 -7.60 34.78
C GLY A 410 16.32 -8.89 35.55
N ARG A 411 15.63 -8.83 36.69
CA ARG A 411 15.30 -10.01 37.49
C ARG A 411 14.01 -10.63 36.96
N GLU A 412 14.04 -11.95 36.80
CA GLU A 412 12.88 -12.71 36.34
C GLU A 412 11.73 -12.61 37.36
N ALA A 413 10.51 -12.44 36.84
CA ALA A 413 9.30 -12.16 37.59
C ALA A 413 8.50 -13.41 37.95
#